data_AF-A0A2E7RA64-F1
#
_entry.id   AF-A0A2E7RA64-F1
#
_cell.length_a   1.000
_cell.length_b   1.000
_cell.length_c   1.000
_cell.angle_alpha   90.00
_cell.angle_beta   90.00
_cell.angle_gamma   90.00
#
_symmetry.space_group_name_H-M   'P 1'
#
loop_
_entity.id
_entity.type
_entity.pdbx_description
1 polymer ?
#
loop_
_entity_poly.entity_id
_entity_poly.type
_entity_poly.pdbx_seq_one_letter_code
_entity_poly.pdbx_strand_id
1 'polypeptide(L)' 'MKFTKDDIRTMSRAVNLEVTNESDLDIMAIRLSSLLEVMETIEQEMGEEMNQIDPVPPVYPKEPF' A
#
# COMPACT_ATOMS: atom_id res chain seq x y z
N MET A 1 9.17 6.97 0.33
CA MET A 1 9.63 5.94 -0.65
C MET A 1 9.44 6.42 -2.10
N LYS A 2 10.29 6.06 -3.08
CA LYS A 2 10.13 6.50 -4.49
C LYS A 2 9.95 5.32 -5.44
N PHE A 3 8.96 5.42 -6.32
CA PHE A 3 8.66 4.43 -7.36
C PHE A 3 9.07 4.92 -8.74
N THR A 4 9.45 3.98 -9.60
CA THR A 4 9.66 4.18 -11.02
C THR A 4 8.45 3.69 -11.81
N LYS A 5 8.37 4.08 -13.09
CA LYS A 5 7.34 3.56 -14.01
C LYS A 5 7.39 2.04 -14.20
N ASP A 6 8.57 1.44 -14.10
CA ASP A 6 8.73 -0.02 -14.21
C ASP A 6 8.15 -0.74 -12.98
N ASP A 7 8.27 -0.11 -11.81
CA ASP A 7 7.61 -0.60 -10.59
C ASP A 7 6.09 -0.53 -10.74
N ILE A 8 5.56 0.60 -11.23
CA ILE A 8 4.12 0.75 -11.48
C ILE A 8 3.63 -0.29 -12.49
N ARG A 9 4.38 -0.52 -13.57
CA ARG A 9 4.03 -1.54 -14.58
C ARG A 9 4.01 -2.95 -14.01
N THR A 10 4.92 -3.25 -13.08
CA THR A 10 4.96 -4.55 -12.40
C THR A 10 3.78 -4.71 -11.45
N MET A 11 3.48 -3.68 -10.66
CA MET A 11 2.36 -3.69 -9.70
C MET A 11 1.00 -3.73 -10.39
N SER A 12 0.81 -2.98 -11.49
CA SER A 12 -0.44 -2.98 -12.25
C SER A 12 -0.75 -4.36 -12.82
N ARG A 13 0.25 -5.06 -13.35
CA ARG A 13 0.12 -6.46 -13.82
C ARG A 13 -0.26 -7.42 -12.71
N ALA A 14 0.28 -7.23 -11.50
CA ALA A 14 -0.04 -8.10 -10.35
C ALA A 14 -1.53 -8.04 -9.96
N VAL A 15 -2.21 -6.93 -10.27
CA VAL A 15 -3.66 -6.75 -10.03
C VAL A 15 -4.49 -6.87 -11.31
N ASN A 16 -3.92 -7.41 -12.39
CA ASN A 16 -4.56 -7.52 -13.71
C ASN A 16 -5.05 -6.17 -14.29
N LEU A 17 -4.36 -5.08 -13.97
CA LEU A 17 -4.60 -3.76 -14.56
C LEU A 17 -3.62 -3.51 -15.70
N GLU A 18 -4.14 -3.34 -16.91
CA GLU A 18 -3.33 -2.97 -18.07
C GLU A 18 -3.25 -1.45 -18.20
N VAL A 19 -2.03 -0.91 -18.07
CA VAL A 19 -1.74 0.51 -18.29
C VAL A 19 -0.86 0.62 -19.52
N THR A 20 -1.45 1.03 -20.63
CA THR A 20 -0.79 1.08 -21.95
C THR A 20 -0.14 2.42 -22.25
N ASN A 21 -0.54 3.48 -21.55
CA ASN A 21 -0.01 4.82 -21.72
C ASN A 21 1.17 5.08 -20.78
N GLU A 22 2.34 5.38 -21.35
CA GLU A 22 3.56 5.68 -20.58
C GLU A 22 3.41 6.92 -19.69
N SER A 23 2.67 7.96 -20.11
CA SER A 23 2.50 9.16 -19.28
C SER A 23 1.73 8.85 -17.99
N ASP A 24 0.81 7.89 -18.06
CA ASP A 24 -0.01 7.51 -16.93
C ASP A 24 0.83 6.73 -15.91
N LEU A 25 1.78 5.90 -16.37
CA LEU A 25 2.75 5.23 -15.50
C LEU A 25 3.61 6.23 -14.71
N ASP A 26 4.10 7.27 -15.36
CA ASP A 26 4.90 8.32 -14.69
C ASP A 26 4.06 9.09 -13.66
N ILE A 27 2.83 9.46 -14.01
CA ILE A 27 1.91 10.15 -13.09
C ILE A 27 1.59 9.25 -11.89
N MET A 28 1.33 7.97 -12.12
CA MET A 28 1.07 7.00 -11.06
C MET A 28 2.28 6.83 -10.15
N ALA A 29 3.50 6.78 -10.70
CA ALA A 29 4.73 6.68 -9.92
C ALA A 29 4.87 7.86 -8.94
N ILE A 30 4.61 9.08 -9.41
CA ILE A 30 4.64 10.29 -8.57
C ILE A 30 3.57 10.20 -7.49
N ARG A 31 2.32 9.94 -7.87
CA ARG A 31 1.18 9.94 -6.93
C ARG A 31 1.32 8.86 -5.85
N LEU A 32 1.73 7.66 -6.24
CA LEU A 32 1.90 6.55 -5.29
C LEU A 32 3.07 6.82 -4.34
N SER A 33 4.16 7.40 -4.84
CA SER A 33 5.30 7.80 -3.99
C SER A 33 4.86 8.81 -2.93
N SER A 34 4.13 9.85 -3.33
CA SER A 34 3.61 10.86 -2.39
C SER A 34 2.60 10.28 -1.40
N LEU A 35 1.73 9.38 -1.84
CA LEU A 35 0.76 8.73 -0.95
C LEU A 35 1.48 7.92 0.14
N LEU A 36 2.45 7.10 -0.24
CA LEU A 36 3.16 6.25 0.71
C LEU A 36 4.06 7.05 1.65
N GLU A 37 4.61 8.18 1.21
CA GLU A 37 5.31 9.12 2.08
C GLU A 37 4.36 9.71 3.15
N VAL A 38 3.12 10.05 2.80
CA VAL A 38 2.12 10.49 3.79
C VAL A 38 1.76 9.36 4.76
N MET A 39 1.60 8.13 4.27
CA MET A 39 1.32 6.97 5.13
C MET A 39 2.46 6.71 6.12
N GLU A 40 3.71 6.85 5.69
CA GLU A 40 4.90 6.72 6.54
C GLU A 40 4.90 7.78 7.65
N THR A 41 4.53 9.03 7.34
CA THR A 41 4.36 10.08 8.36
C THR A 41 3.27 9.72 9.37
N ILE A 42 2.12 9.23 8.91
CA ILE A 42 1.02 8.82 9.81
C ILE A 42 1.47 7.67 10.72
N GLU A 43 2.19 6.69 10.19
CA GLU A 43 2.74 5.58 10.98
C GLU A 43 3.75 6.07 12.02
N GLN A 44 4.60 7.03 11.69
CA GLN A 44 5.53 7.62 12.65
C GLN A 44 4.82 8.40 13.76
N GLU A 45 3.73 9.10 13.44
CA GLU A 45 2.94 9.86 14.41
C GLU A 45 2.12 8.94 15.33
N MET A 46 1.58 7.85 14.79
CA MET A 46 0.65 6.97 15.51
C MET A 46 1.30 5.70 16.07
N GLY A 47 2.52 5.35 15.66
CA GLY A 47 3.14 4.06 15.96
C GLY A 47 3.29 3.78 17.46
N GLU A 48 3.65 4.78 18.26
CA GLU A 48 3.74 4.62 19.72
C GLU A 48 2.37 4.48 20.38
N GLU A 49 1.33 5.14 19.85
CA GLU A 49 -0.03 4.99 20.35
C GLU A 49 -0.60 3.60 20.01
N MET A 50 -0.27 3.08 18.82
CA MET A 50 -0.68 1.75 18.38
C MET A 50 -0.04 0.63 19.22
N ASN A 51 1.21 0.82 19.68
CA ASN A 51 1.90 -0.14 20.57
C ASN A 51 1.23 -0.28 21.95
N GLN A 52 0.37 0.67 22.35
CA GLN A 52 -0.32 0.64 23.64
C GLN A 52 -1.68 -0.07 23.57
N ILE A 53 -2.15 -0.44 22.39
CA ILE A 53 -3.43 -1.14 22.21
C ILE A 53 -3.18 -2.64 22.19
N ASP A 54 -3.91 -3.38 23.02
CA ASP A 54 -3.85 -4.85 22.99
C ASP A 54 -4.25 -5.38 21.60
N PRO A 55 -3.44 -6.26 20.98
CA PRO A 55 -3.71 -6.78 19.66
C PRO A 55 -5.04 -7.54 19.65
N VAL A 56 -5.85 -7.33 18.61
CA VAL A 56 -7.10 -8.05 18.43
C VAL A 56 -6.79 -9.55 18.32
N PRO A 57 -7.35 -10.42 19.18
CA PRO A 57 -7.06 -11.83 19.13
C PRO A 57 -7.55 -12.43 17.80
N PRO A 58 -6.80 -13.38 17.22
CA PRO A 58 -7.19 -14.02 15.96
C PRO A 58 -8.54 -14.71 16.12
N VAL A 59 -9.49 -14.32 15.28
CA VAL A 59 -10.82 -14.93 15.24
C VAL A 59 -10.71 -16.23 14.45
N TYR A 60 -10.63 -17.38 15.14
CA TYR A 60 -10.74 -18.67 14.47
C TYR A 60 -12.16 -18.81 13.88
N PRO A 61 -12.32 -19.07 12.57
CA PRO A 61 -13.63 -19.37 12.02
C PRO A 61 -14.14 -20.67 12.64
N LYS A 62 -15.23 -20.59 13.40
CA LYS A 62 -15.99 -21.75 13.87
C LYS A 62 -16.92 -22.18 12.73
N GLU A 63 -16.42 -22.91 11.75
CA GLU A 63 -17.32 -23.64 10.83
C GLU A 63 -17.72 -24.99 11.44
N PRO A 64 -19.01 -25.32 11.54
CA PRO A 64 -19.46 -26.68 11.75
C PRO A 64 -19.38 -27.43 10.41
N PHE A 65 -18.51 -28.44 10.35
CA PHE A 65 -18.47 -29.43 9.28
C PHE A 65 -19.79 -30.21 9.17
#